data_AF-A0A0F6A9F0-F1
#
_entry.id   AF-A0A0F6A9F0-F1
#
_cell.length_a   1.000
_cell.length_b   1.000
_cell.length_c   1.000
_cell.angle_alpha   90.00
_cell.angle_beta   90.00
_cell.angle_gamma   90.00
#
_symmetry.space_group_name_H-M   'P 1'
#
loop_
_entity.id
_entity.type
_entity.pdbx_description
1 polymer ?
#
loop_
_entity_poly.entity_id
_entity_poly.type
_entity_poly.pdbx_seq_one_letter_code
_entity_poly.pdbx_strand_id
1 'polypeptide(L)'
;MSDANRILGGFGPIVLAQDFDKEYINAFEHINKRDGVEIKPLAAQSQVVNGKNFAFYCFVSPVVAPNVPKVNRLELIVVNQQGEHFTQLSDRTFSEPVLVPPIGSFDSVALRENFTEAEKNAAEQIESLVGVSYKILAAQQQVVAGLNFAFYSVVIPVTPNAQAFFARIDAHRNFEGKLVDTQLHHINP
;
A
#
# COMPACT_ATOMS: atom_id res chain seq x y z
N MET A 1 -23.55 5.12 19.40
CA MET A 1 -22.25 4.54 19.06
C MET A 1 -22.54 3.27 18.29
N SER A 2 -22.33 3.27 16.98
CA SER A 2 -22.66 2.11 16.14
C SER A 2 -21.52 1.10 16.24
N ASP A 3 -21.70 0.09 17.08
CA ASP A 3 -20.96 -1.18 16.99
C ASP A 3 -21.36 -1.87 15.68
N ALA A 4 -20.84 -1.36 14.56
CA ALA A 4 -21.04 -1.97 13.26
C ALA A 4 -20.32 -3.32 13.26
N ASN A 5 -21.11 -4.40 13.36
CA ASN A 5 -20.80 -5.78 13.00
C ASN A 5 -19.31 -6.10 12.86
N ARG A 6 -18.59 -6.29 13.97
CA ARG A 6 -17.30 -6.98 13.94
C ARG A 6 -17.56 -8.42 13.53
N ILE A 7 -17.43 -8.71 12.23
CA ILE A 7 -17.42 -10.08 11.72
C ILE A 7 -16.21 -10.77 12.37
N LEU A 8 -16.46 -11.70 13.29
CA LEU A 8 -15.42 -12.59 13.79
C LEU A 8 -14.87 -13.39 12.60
N GLY A 9 -13.56 -13.33 12.38
CA GLY A 9 -12.87 -14.11 11.35
C GLY A 9 -12.46 -13.36 10.08
N GLY A 10 -12.90 -12.11 9.83
CA GLY A 10 -12.47 -11.30 8.68
C GLY A 10 -11.65 -10.08 9.11
N PHE A 11 -10.73 -9.60 8.26
CA PHE A 11 -10.15 -8.28 8.47
C PHE A 11 -11.21 -7.18 8.26
N GLY A 12 -11.19 -6.19 9.13
CA GLY A 12 -12.07 -5.02 9.07
C GLY A 12 -11.62 -3.98 8.04
N PRO A 13 -12.24 -2.80 8.04
CA PRO A 13 -11.91 -1.75 7.05
C PRO A 13 -10.48 -1.26 7.19
N ILE A 14 -9.92 -0.81 6.07
CA ILE A 14 -8.62 -0.14 6.04
C ILE A 14 -8.66 1.19 6.80
N VAL A 15 -7.62 1.41 7.60
CA VAL A 15 -7.31 2.64 8.32
C VAL A 15 -6.01 3.22 7.73
N LEU A 16 -5.98 4.53 7.46
CA LEU A 16 -4.76 5.20 6.99
C LEU A 16 -3.78 5.41 8.15
N ALA A 17 -2.48 5.43 7.86
CA ALA A 17 -1.45 5.61 8.89
C ALA A 17 -1.61 6.90 9.71
N GLN A 18 -2.05 7.98 9.08
CA GLN A 18 -2.34 9.26 9.74
C GLN A 18 -3.50 9.17 10.76
N ASP A 19 -4.35 8.16 10.64
CA ASP A 19 -5.55 7.94 11.46
C ASP A 19 -5.36 6.77 12.44
N PHE A 20 -4.13 6.28 12.63
CA PHE A 20 -3.84 5.20 13.57
C PHE A 20 -4.12 5.60 15.01
N ASP A 21 -4.87 4.75 15.70
CA ASP A 21 -5.04 4.83 17.15
C ASP A 21 -3.84 4.22 17.90
N LYS A 22 -3.90 4.26 19.24
CA LYS A 22 -2.85 3.71 20.10
C LYS A 22 -2.61 2.22 19.88
N GLU A 23 -3.63 1.44 19.52
CA GLU A 23 -3.45 0.00 19.30
C GLU A 23 -2.63 -0.26 18.05
N TYR A 24 -2.94 0.42 16.93
CA TYR A 24 -2.15 0.32 15.70
C TYR A 24 -0.73 0.82 15.89
N ILE A 25 -0.54 1.95 16.59
CA ILE A 25 0.78 2.51 16.86
C ILE A 25 1.62 1.50 17.67
N ASN A 26 1.09 1.00 18.78
CA ASN A 26 1.79 0.02 19.61
C ASN A 26 2.16 -1.22 18.80
N ALA A 27 1.22 -1.80 18.05
CA ALA A 27 1.48 -2.97 17.21
C ALA A 27 2.56 -2.72 16.15
N PHE A 28 2.60 -1.53 15.56
CA PHE A 28 3.62 -1.16 14.57
C PHE A 28 5.01 -0.96 15.20
N GLU A 29 5.10 -0.37 16.39
CA GLU A 29 6.38 -0.20 17.10
C GLU A 29 7.08 -1.53 17.39
N HIS A 30 6.32 -2.63 17.52
CA HIS A 30 6.87 -3.98 17.63
C HIS A 30 7.47 -4.51 16.32
N ILE A 31 6.96 -4.07 15.16
CA ILE A 31 7.48 -4.44 13.83
C ILE A 31 8.69 -3.58 13.45
N ASN A 32 8.71 -2.32 13.86
CA ASN A 32 9.70 -1.32 13.42
C ASN A 32 11.11 -1.49 14.05
N LYS A 33 11.53 -2.74 14.29
CA LYS A 33 12.82 -3.11 14.89
C LYS A 33 13.73 -3.85 13.90
N ARG A 34 13.45 -3.78 12.59
CA ARG A 34 14.21 -4.49 11.56
C ARG A 34 15.47 -3.72 11.20
N ASP A 35 16.63 -4.32 11.42
CA ASP A 35 17.91 -3.72 11.06
C ASP A 35 18.06 -3.52 9.55
N GLY A 36 18.72 -2.43 9.14
CA GLY A 36 19.06 -2.16 7.74
C GLY A 36 17.93 -1.64 6.86
N VAL A 37 16.74 -1.37 7.41
CA VAL A 37 15.62 -0.76 6.69
C VAL A 37 14.91 0.30 7.54
N GLU A 38 14.32 1.29 6.87
CA GLU A 38 13.34 2.20 7.43
C GLU A 38 11.95 1.74 6.97
N ILE A 39 11.06 1.44 7.91
CA ILE A 39 9.70 0.98 7.64
C ILE A 39 8.72 2.09 8.00
N LYS A 40 7.83 2.44 7.07
CA LYS A 40 6.75 3.42 7.28
C LYS A 40 5.41 2.77 6.97
N PRO A 41 4.43 2.75 7.90
CA PRO A 41 3.12 2.26 7.58
C PRO A 41 2.41 3.29 6.69
N LEU A 42 1.71 2.81 5.67
CA LEU A 42 0.85 3.63 4.81
C LEU A 42 -0.62 3.47 5.19
N ALA A 43 -1.00 2.23 5.47
CA ALA A 43 -2.34 1.85 5.89
C ALA A 43 -2.27 0.54 6.70
N ALA A 44 -3.33 0.23 7.43
CA ALA A 44 -3.48 -1.05 8.11
C ALA A 44 -4.93 -1.49 8.20
N GLN A 45 -5.13 -2.76 8.54
CA GLN A 45 -6.42 -3.30 8.95
C GLN A 45 -6.20 -4.29 10.10
N SER A 46 -7.28 -4.63 10.80
CA SER A 46 -7.20 -5.59 11.90
C SER A 46 -8.31 -6.63 11.85
N GLN A 47 -8.04 -7.77 12.46
CA GLN A 47 -8.94 -8.92 12.53
C GLN A 47 -8.95 -9.44 13.97
N VAL A 48 -10.14 -9.66 14.52
CA VAL A 48 -10.30 -10.27 15.85
C VAL A 48 -10.17 -11.79 15.71
N VAL A 49 -9.23 -12.37 16.46
CA VAL A 49 -8.93 -13.82 16.51
C VAL A 49 -8.71 -14.25 17.97
N ASN A 50 -7.93 -15.32 18.24
CA ASN A 50 -7.34 -15.51 19.56
C ASN A 50 -6.26 -14.43 19.78
N GLY A 51 -6.70 -13.27 20.29
CA GLY A 51 -5.95 -12.01 20.23
C GLY A 51 -6.43 -11.12 19.08
N LYS A 52 -5.54 -10.32 18.51
CA LYS A 52 -5.84 -9.43 17.38
C LYS A 52 -4.73 -9.49 16.34
N ASN A 53 -5.09 -9.75 15.09
CA ASN A 53 -4.15 -9.60 13.99
C ASN A 53 -4.19 -8.15 13.49
N PHE A 54 -3.03 -7.59 13.19
CA PHE A 54 -2.85 -6.33 12.49
C PHE A 54 -2.07 -6.59 11.22
N ALA A 55 -2.59 -6.14 10.09
CA ALA A 55 -1.93 -6.23 8.79
C ALA A 55 -1.57 -4.82 8.33
N PHE A 56 -0.27 -4.54 8.23
CA PHE A 56 0.27 -3.24 7.86
C PHE A 56 0.79 -3.26 6.42
N TYR A 57 0.33 -2.31 5.62
CA TYR A 57 0.85 -2.03 4.29
C TYR A 57 1.97 -0.99 4.45
N CYS A 58 3.20 -1.44 4.32
CA CYS A 58 4.38 -0.68 4.68
C CYS A 58 5.18 -0.29 3.44
N PHE A 59 5.64 0.96 3.43
CA PHE A 59 6.76 1.38 2.62
C PHE A 59 8.07 1.03 3.32
N VAL A 60 8.95 0.34 2.60
CA VAL A 60 10.21 -0.15 3.12
C VAL A 60 11.35 0.42 2.29
N SER A 61 12.16 1.25 2.92
CA SER A 61 13.33 1.90 2.32
C SER A 61 14.61 1.30 2.91
N PRO A 62 15.50 0.69 2.11
CA PRO A 62 16.74 0.15 2.63
C PRO A 62 17.71 1.25 3.08
N VAL A 63 18.40 1.00 4.20
CA VAL A 63 19.51 1.81 4.68
C VAL A 63 20.77 1.34 3.98
N VAL A 64 21.22 2.12 2.98
CA VAL A 64 22.39 1.81 2.15
C VAL A 64 23.42 2.92 2.25
N ALA A 65 24.68 2.59 1.93
CA ALA A 65 25.77 3.56 1.89
C ALA A 65 25.48 4.70 0.89
N PRO A 66 26.08 5.90 1.08
CA PRO A 66 26.00 6.98 0.09
C PRO A 66 26.42 6.47 -1.30
N ASN A 67 25.65 6.84 -2.33
CA ASN A 67 25.83 6.43 -3.74
C ASN A 67 25.41 5.00 -4.12
N VAL A 68 24.89 4.20 -3.19
CA VAL A 68 24.21 2.95 -3.55
C VAL A 68 22.75 3.26 -3.91
N PRO A 69 22.26 2.84 -5.09
CA PRO A 69 20.86 3.04 -5.44
C PRO A 69 19.92 2.41 -4.40
N LYS A 70 18.95 3.19 -3.93
CA LYS A 70 17.89 2.70 -3.05
C LYS A 70 16.74 2.14 -3.87
N VAL A 71 16.31 0.94 -3.51
CA VAL A 71 15.16 0.29 -4.11
C VAL A 71 14.11 0.14 -3.03
N ASN A 72 13.19 1.08 -3.01
CA ASN A 72 12.07 1.04 -2.10
C ASN A 72 11.05 0.04 -2.61
N ARG A 73 10.39 -0.62 -1.66
CA ARG A 73 9.37 -1.62 -1.94
C ARG A 73 8.19 -1.46 -0.97
N LEU A 74 7.11 -2.16 -1.28
CA LEU A 74 5.97 -2.30 -0.40
C LEU A 74 5.88 -3.72 0.16
N GLU A 75 5.74 -3.81 1.47
CA GLU A 75 5.59 -5.06 2.22
C GLU A 75 4.25 -5.06 2.97
N LEU A 76 3.63 -6.22 3.04
CA LEU A 76 2.48 -6.49 3.89
C LEU A 76 2.95 -7.31 5.08
N ILE A 77 2.97 -6.70 6.25
CA ILE A 77 3.46 -7.32 7.48
C ILE A 77 2.28 -7.58 8.40
N VAL A 78 2.10 -8.84 8.80
CA VAL A 78 1.02 -9.25 9.70
C VAL A 78 1.60 -9.61 11.05
N VAL A 79 1.08 -9.00 12.12
CA VAL A 79 1.40 -9.33 13.51
C VAL A 79 0.16 -9.73 14.27
N ASN A 80 0.31 -10.72 15.15
CA ASN A 80 -0.69 -11.09 16.14
C ASN A 80 -0.32 -10.51 17.50
N GLN A 81 -1.30 -9.96 18.19
CA GLN A 81 -1.19 -9.51 19.57
C GLN A 81 -2.01 -10.43 20.49
N GLN A 82 -1.37 -10.96 21.54
CA GLN A 82 -2.00 -11.70 22.64
C GLN A 82 -1.58 -11.09 23.98
N GLY A 83 -2.47 -10.29 24.57
CA GLY A 83 -2.11 -9.46 25.73
C GLY A 83 -1.01 -8.47 25.36
N GLU A 84 0.13 -8.55 26.06
CA GLU A 84 1.32 -7.72 25.80
C GLU A 84 2.30 -8.34 24.79
N HIS A 85 2.06 -9.58 24.35
CA HIS A 85 2.95 -10.29 23.44
C HIS A 85 2.57 -10.04 21.98
N PHE A 86 3.57 -9.77 21.15
CA PHE A 86 3.44 -9.59 19.71
C PHE A 86 4.24 -10.65 18.97
N THR A 87 3.65 -11.21 17.92
CA THR A 87 4.30 -12.22 17.06
C THR A 87 4.06 -11.87 15.60
N GLN A 88 5.13 -11.73 14.82
CA GLN A 88 5.01 -11.59 13.37
C GLN A 88 4.57 -12.93 12.78
N LEU A 89 3.43 -12.92 12.09
CA LEU A 89 2.87 -14.10 11.43
C LEU A 89 3.39 -14.26 10.01
N SER A 90 3.48 -13.15 9.27
CA SER A 90 3.91 -13.15 7.88
C SER A 90 4.49 -11.81 7.47
N ASP A 91 5.31 -11.85 6.44
CA ASP A 91 5.78 -10.71 5.66
C ASP A 91 5.81 -11.14 4.20
N ARG A 92 5.23 -10.33 3.32
CA ARG A 92 5.39 -10.49 1.88
C ARG A 92 5.58 -9.15 1.19
N THR A 93 6.55 -9.09 0.28
CA THR A 93 6.64 -8.00 -0.68
C THR A 93 5.52 -8.15 -1.71
N PHE A 94 4.79 -7.07 -1.99
CA PHE A 94 3.70 -7.06 -2.99
C PHE A 94 3.91 -6.05 -4.12
N SER A 95 4.99 -5.26 -4.06
CA SER A 95 5.51 -4.48 -5.17
C SER A 95 6.57 -5.24 -5.95
N GLU A 96 6.87 -4.82 -7.17
CA GLU A 96 7.83 -5.53 -8.05
C GLU A 96 9.04 -4.66 -8.49
N PRO A 97 9.75 -3.95 -7.57
CA PRO A 97 10.81 -3.04 -7.97
C PRO A 97 12.11 -3.77 -8.34
N VAL A 98 12.83 -3.26 -9.34
CA VAL A 98 14.12 -3.80 -9.79
C VAL A 98 15.25 -2.77 -9.59
N LEU A 99 16.40 -3.22 -9.06
CA LEU A 99 17.55 -2.36 -8.74
C LEU A 99 18.18 -1.68 -9.96
N VAL A 100 18.29 -2.42 -11.06
CA VAL A 100 18.74 -1.91 -12.35
C VAL A 100 17.66 -2.31 -13.34
N PRO A 101 16.60 -1.50 -13.51
CA PRO A 101 15.47 -1.90 -14.32
C PRO A 101 15.94 -1.99 -15.78
N PRO A 102 15.89 -3.18 -16.42
CA PRO A 102 15.93 -3.21 -17.88
C PRO A 102 14.72 -2.45 -18.41
N ILE A 103 14.76 -2.06 -19.69
CA ILE A 103 13.59 -1.49 -20.36
C ILE A 103 12.41 -2.45 -20.16
N GLY A 104 11.28 -1.93 -19.69
CA GLY A 104 10.12 -2.74 -19.35
C GLY A 104 10.16 -3.39 -17.96
N SER A 105 10.95 -2.93 -17.00
CA SER A 105 10.77 -3.27 -15.58
C SER A 105 10.21 -2.11 -14.77
N PHE A 106 9.50 -2.42 -13.67
CA PHE A 106 9.08 -1.41 -12.71
C PHE A 106 10.28 -0.87 -11.93
N ASP A 107 10.27 0.44 -11.73
CA ASP A 107 11.25 1.14 -10.91
C ASP A 107 10.97 0.99 -9.41
N SER A 108 11.78 1.69 -8.60
CA SER A 108 11.60 1.79 -7.15
C SER A 108 10.26 2.43 -6.82
N VAL A 109 9.62 1.96 -5.74
CA VAL A 109 8.40 2.59 -5.24
C VAL A 109 8.65 4.04 -4.85
N ALA A 110 7.78 4.94 -5.32
CA ALA A 110 7.68 6.33 -4.91
C ALA A 110 6.46 6.53 -4.01
N LEU A 111 6.61 7.35 -2.96
CA LEU A 111 5.48 7.83 -2.16
C LEU A 111 4.80 9.02 -2.84
N ARG A 112 3.52 9.29 -2.50
CA ARG A 112 2.68 10.31 -3.14
C ARG A 112 3.36 11.68 -3.26
N GLU A 113 4.09 12.12 -2.24
CA GLU A 113 4.81 13.39 -2.21
C GLU A 113 5.99 13.44 -3.20
N ASN A 114 6.51 12.29 -3.59
CA ASN A 114 7.68 12.12 -4.45
C ASN A 114 7.33 11.69 -5.89
N PHE A 115 6.05 11.71 -6.25
CA PHE A 115 5.62 11.37 -7.60
C PHE A 115 6.26 12.31 -8.65
N THR A 116 6.71 11.70 -9.74
CA THR A 116 7.01 12.37 -11.00
C THR A 116 5.76 13.06 -11.55
N GLU A 117 5.95 13.99 -12.48
CA GLU A 117 4.84 14.64 -13.17
C GLU A 117 3.95 13.62 -13.91
N ALA A 118 4.57 12.57 -14.47
CA ALA A 118 3.84 11.52 -15.16
C ALA A 118 2.90 10.74 -14.23
N GLU A 119 3.39 10.36 -13.05
CA GLU A 119 2.62 9.68 -12.02
C GLU A 119 1.54 10.60 -11.44
N LYS A 120 1.81 11.90 -11.23
CA LYS A 120 0.81 12.87 -10.77
C LYS A 120 -0.36 12.97 -11.73
N ASN A 121 -0.10 13.19 -13.02
CA ASN A 121 -1.14 13.34 -14.03
C ASN A 121 -1.98 12.06 -14.20
N ALA A 122 -1.35 10.89 -14.09
CA ALA A 122 -2.06 9.61 -14.15
C ALA A 122 -2.89 9.36 -12.87
N ALA A 123 -2.35 9.67 -11.70
CA ALA A 123 -3.07 9.57 -10.43
C ALA A 123 -4.32 10.47 -10.43
N GLU A 124 -4.21 11.71 -10.90
CA GLU A 124 -5.35 12.63 -11.01
C GLU A 124 -6.45 12.10 -11.94
N GLN A 125 -6.06 11.48 -13.08
CA GLN A 125 -7.04 10.84 -13.98
C GLN A 125 -7.77 9.69 -13.27
N ILE A 126 -7.08 8.85 -12.48
CA ILE A 126 -7.69 7.75 -11.72
C ILE A 126 -8.59 8.29 -10.60
N GLU A 127 -8.12 9.27 -9.84
CA GLU A 127 -8.86 9.88 -8.73
C GLU A 127 -10.12 10.64 -9.22
N SER A 128 -10.19 10.99 -10.51
CA SER A 128 -11.37 11.61 -11.14
C SER A 128 -12.47 10.61 -11.55
N LEU A 129 -12.22 9.30 -11.46
CA LEU A 129 -13.20 8.27 -11.84
C LEU A 129 -14.41 8.28 -10.89
N VAL A 130 -15.60 8.24 -11.47
CA VAL A 130 -16.86 8.28 -10.71
C VAL A 130 -17.21 6.89 -10.15
N GLY A 131 -17.79 6.85 -8.95
CA GLY A 131 -18.30 5.62 -8.33
C GLY A 131 -17.34 4.96 -7.34
N VAL A 132 -16.11 5.44 -7.26
CA VAL A 132 -15.10 4.98 -6.30
C VAL A 132 -14.23 6.16 -5.90
N SER A 133 -13.92 6.30 -4.61
CA SER A 133 -12.90 7.26 -4.16
C SER A 133 -11.57 6.52 -3.99
N TYR A 134 -10.53 7.03 -4.64
CA TYR A 134 -9.17 6.52 -4.53
C TYR A 134 -8.35 7.45 -3.64
N LYS A 135 -7.54 6.88 -2.74
CA LYS A 135 -6.49 7.59 -2.02
C LYS A 135 -5.16 6.93 -2.37
N ILE A 136 -4.53 7.42 -3.43
CA ILE A 136 -3.27 6.86 -3.93
C ILE A 136 -2.13 7.27 -2.98
N LEU A 137 -1.43 6.28 -2.42
CA LEU A 137 -0.39 6.48 -1.42
C LEU A 137 1.03 6.28 -1.98
N ALA A 138 1.17 5.40 -2.96
CA ALA A 138 2.44 5.09 -3.59
C ALA A 138 2.27 4.67 -5.05
N ALA A 139 3.36 4.70 -5.82
CA ALA A 139 3.39 4.32 -7.23
C ALA A 139 4.70 3.63 -7.61
N GLN A 140 4.64 2.87 -8.69
CA GLN A 140 5.80 2.50 -9.51
C GLN A 140 5.48 2.80 -10.97
N GLN A 141 6.50 3.06 -11.76
CA GLN A 141 6.41 3.30 -13.19
C GLN A 141 7.28 2.30 -13.96
N GLN A 142 6.82 1.95 -15.16
CA GLN A 142 7.53 1.09 -16.09
C GLN A 142 7.44 1.71 -17.50
N VAL A 143 8.60 1.95 -18.11
CA VAL A 143 8.68 2.48 -19.48
C VAL A 143 8.45 1.37 -20.49
N VAL A 144 7.44 1.54 -21.34
CA VAL A 144 7.05 0.62 -22.42
C VAL A 144 6.75 1.43 -23.69
N ALA A 145 5.87 0.96 -24.59
CA ALA A 145 5.26 1.81 -25.61
C ALA A 145 4.27 2.81 -24.97
N GLY A 146 4.79 3.80 -24.26
CA GLY A 146 4.05 4.64 -23.31
C GLY A 146 4.57 4.43 -21.89
N LEU A 147 3.69 4.50 -20.90
CA LEU A 147 4.02 4.22 -19.50
C LEU A 147 3.00 3.29 -18.87
N ASN A 148 3.49 2.26 -18.19
CA ASN A 148 2.69 1.52 -17.24
C ASN A 148 2.92 2.10 -15.84
N PHE A 149 1.86 2.14 -15.05
CA PHE A 149 1.89 2.54 -13.65
C PHE A 149 1.29 1.42 -12.80
N ALA A 150 1.85 1.21 -11.62
CA ALA A 150 1.24 0.44 -10.54
C ALA A 150 1.01 1.38 -9.36
N PHE A 151 -0.23 1.83 -9.18
CA PHE A 151 -0.62 2.70 -8.06
C PHE A 151 -1.12 1.88 -6.88
N TYR A 152 -0.67 2.19 -5.67
CA TYR A 152 -1.10 1.52 -4.45
C TYR A 152 -1.99 2.47 -3.66
N SER A 153 -3.25 2.07 -3.47
CA SER A 153 -4.33 2.97 -3.09
C SER A 153 -5.24 2.36 -2.04
N VAL A 154 -5.75 3.21 -1.15
CA VAL A 154 -6.95 2.88 -0.39
C VAL A 154 -8.16 3.19 -1.28
N VAL A 155 -8.93 2.16 -1.55
CA VAL A 155 -10.13 2.20 -2.39
C VAL A 155 -11.34 2.27 -1.48
N ILE A 156 -12.14 3.32 -1.64
CA ILE A 156 -13.35 3.57 -0.85
C ILE A 156 -14.54 3.52 -1.80
N PRO A 157 -15.25 2.38 -1.88
CA PRO A 157 -16.44 2.29 -2.73
C PRO A 157 -17.55 3.22 -2.21
N VAL A 158 -18.29 3.85 -3.12
CA VAL A 158 -19.38 4.77 -2.75
C VAL A 158 -20.70 4.05 -2.41
N THR A 159 -20.73 2.72 -2.55
CA THR A 159 -21.92 1.91 -2.27
C THR A 159 -22.15 1.79 -0.75
N PRO A 160 -23.41 1.84 -0.28
CA PRO A 160 -23.73 1.68 1.14
C PRO A 160 -23.13 0.39 1.72
N ASN A 161 -22.56 0.50 2.93
CA ASN A 161 -21.95 -0.60 3.69
C ASN A 161 -20.70 -1.26 3.05
N ALA A 162 -20.16 -0.73 1.96
CA ALA A 162 -18.90 -1.22 1.44
C ALA A 162 -17.74 -0.83 2.36
N GLN A 163 -16.81 -1.77 2.53
CA GLN A 163 -15.61 -1.56 3.32
C GLN A 163 -14.49 -1.04 2.43
N ALA A 164 -13.74 -0.06 2.91
CA ALA A 164 -12.53 0.39 2.25
C ALA A 164 -11.47 -0.71 2.29
N PHE A 165 -10.77 -0.89 1.17
CA PHE A 165 -9.76 -1.93 1.01
C PHE A 165 -8.50 -1.39 0.33
N PHE A 166 -7.39 -2.12 0.44
CA PHE A 166 -6.12 -1.73 -0.16
C PHE A 166 -5.93 -2.42 -1.51
N ALA A 167 -5.56 -1.68 -2.56
CA ALA A 167 -5.43 -2.24 -3.89
C ALA A 167 -4.21 -1.73 -4.64
N ARG A 168 -3.74 -2.55 -5.57
CA ARG A 168 -2.90 -2.12 -6.70
C ARG A 168 -3.81 -1.78 -7.87
N ILE A 169 -3.55 -0.66 -8.52
CA ILE A 169 -4.23 -0.21 -9.74
C ILE A 169 -3.17 -0.17 -10.82
N ASP A 170 -3.24 -1.12 -11.74
CA ASP A 170 -2.39 -1.12 -12.92
C ASP A 170 -3.02 -0.22 -13.98
N ALA A 171 -2.26 0.73 -14.51
CA ALA A 171 -2.76 1.69 -15.48
C ALA A 171 -1.76 1.86 -16.63
N HIS A 172 -2.27 1.86 -17.87
CA HIS A 172 -1.45 2.14 -19.05
C HIS A 172 -1.79 3.52 -19.61
N ARG A 173 -0.75 4.35 -19.81
CA ARG A 173 -0.81 5.65 -20.45
C ARG A 173 -0.15 5.60 -21.81
N ASN A 174 -0.90 5.97 -22.84
CA ASN A 174 -0.41 6.04 -24.22
C ASN A 174 0.50 7.27 -24.45
N PHE A 175 1.05 7.40 -25.66
CA PHE A 175 1.90 8.54 -26.05
C PHE A 175 1.17 9.89 -26.09
N GLU A 176 -0.16 9.91 -26.09
CA GLU A 176 -0.99 11.12 -26.02
C GLU A 176 -1.27 11.56 -24.57
N GLY A 177 -0.76 10.82 -23.57
CA GLY A 177 -0.94 11.12 -22.15
C GLY A 177 -2.26 10.64 -21.55
N LYS A 178 -3.07 9.89 -22.31
CA LYS A 178 -4.37 9.37 -21.87
C LYS A 178 -4.24 7.98 -21.26
N LEU A 179 -4.96 7.73 -20.16
CA LEU A 179 -5.15 6.37 -19.66
C LEU A 179 -6.07 5.56 -20.58
N VAL A 180 -5.61 4.39 -21.00
CA VAL A 180 -6.32 3.52 -21.97
C VAL A 180 -6.61 2.12 -21.43
N ASP A 181 -5.96 1.72 -20.34
CA ASP A 181 -6.30 0.50 -19.58
C ASP A 181 -6.10 0.79 -18.09
N THR A 182 -7.02 0.28 -17.27
CA THR A 182 -6.97 0.38 -15.81
C THR A 182 -7.53 -0.90 -15.19
N GLN A 183 -6.71 -1.62 -14.45
CA GLN A 183 -7.08 -2.86 -13.76
C GLN A 183 -6.87 -2.70 -12.26
N LEU A 184 -7.79 -3.23 -11.46
CA LEU A 184 -7.76 -3.12 -10.01
C LEU A 184 -7.57 -4.50 -9.38
N HIS A 185 -6.56 -4.61 -8.53
CA HIS A 185 -6.14 -5.83 -7.86
C HIS A 185 -6.17 -5.63 -6.35
N HIS A 186 -7.09 -6.28 -5.66
CA HIS A 186 -7.17 -6.23 -4.20
C HIS A 186 -5.96 -6.92 -3.57
N ILE A 187 -5.28 -6.22 -2.65
CA ILE A 187 -4.18 -6.77 -1.85
C ILE A 187 -4.71 -7.20 -0.48
N ASN A 188 -5.08 -8.47 -0.35
CA ASN A 188 -5.59 -9.04 0.90
C ASN A 188 -4.46 -9.39 1.89
N PRO A 189 -4.63 -9.24 3.20
CA PRO A 189 -3.73 -9.81 4.21
C PRO A 189 -3.46 -11.30 4.00
#